data_AF-A0A2G9TC36-F1
#
_entry.id   AF-A0A2G9TC36-F1
#
_cell.length_a   1.000
_cell.length_b   1.000
_cell.length_c   1.000
_cell.angle_alpha   90.00
_cell.angle_beta   90.00
_cell.angle_gamma   90.00
#
_symmetry.space_group_name_H-M   'P 1'
#
loop_
_entity.id
_entity.type
_entity.pdbx_description
1 polymer ?
#
loop_
_entity_poly.entity_id
_entity_poly.type
_entity_poly.pdbx_seq_one_letter_code
_entity_poly.pdbx_strand_id
1 'polypeptide(L)'
;TYTDIVDGVPQWILVTSANLSKAAWGDLQKNKTQLMVRSYELGVLIMDPERVKLPYDYPIAKYGPTDNPWICDISYTEADSHGKQWIVSRR
;
A
#
# COMPACT_ATOMS: atom_id res chain seq x y z
N THR A 1 1.93 -1.98 4.90
CA THR A 1 1.27 -2.50 6.12
C THR A 1 -0.20 -2.18 6.02
N TYR A 2 -1.05 -2.93 6.72
CA TYR A 2 -2.49 -2.65 6.84
C TYR A 2 -2.80 -2.50 8.32
N THR A 3 -3.68 -1.60 8.70
CA THR A 3 -3.99 -1.32 10.09
C THR A 3 -5.47 -0.96 10.22
N ASP A 4 -6.03 -1.24 11.38
CA ASP A 4 -7.28 -0.62 11.82
C ASP A 4 -7.00 0.31 12.99
N ILE A 5 -7.62 1.49 12.98
CA ILE A 5 -7.40 2.53 13.98
C ILE A 5 -8.78 3.06 14.41
N VAL A 6 -9.07 2.93 15.70
CA VAL A 6 -10.31 3.40 16.33
C VAL A 6 -9.95 4.48 17.32
N ASP A 7 -10.56 5.66 17.18
CA ASP A 7 -10.31 6.84 18.05
C ASP A 7 -8.82 7.19 18.23
N GLY A 8 -8.03 7.01 17.17
CA GLY A 8 -6.58 7.28 17.17
C GLY A 8 -5.72 6.18 17.78
N VAL A 9 -6.32 5.08 18.26
CA VAL A 9 -5.60 3.92 18.81
C VAL A 9 -5.61 2.77 17.79
N PRO A 10 -4.44 2.29 17.34
CA PRO A 10 -4.37 1.15 16.43
C PRO A 10 -4.81 -0.14 17.13
N GLN A 11 -5.80 -0.82 16.57
CA GLN A 11 -6.35 -2.06 17.13
C GLN A 11 -5.51 -3.27 16.74
N TRP A 12 -5.04 -3.28 15.49
CA TRP A 12 -4.15 -4.30 14.95
C TRP A 12 -3.34 -3.72 13.80
N ILE A 13 -2.17 -4.31 13.56
CA ILE A 13 -1.35 -4.03 12.38
C ILE A 13 -0.93 -5.34 11.71
N LEU A 14 -1.03 -5.35 10.39
CA LEU A 14 -0.53 -6.39 9.52
C LEU A 14 0.67 -5.87 8.73
N VAL A 15 1.83 -6.48 8.98
CA VAL A 15 3.05 -6.24 8.20
C VAL A 15 3.22 -7.40 7.23
N THR A 16 3.20 -7.14 5.93
CA THR A 16 3.15 -8.20 4.90
C THR A 16 3.80 -7.76 3.60
N SER A 17 4.23 -8.73 2.78
CA SER A 17 4.67 -8.55 1.40
C SER A 17 3.50 -8.24 0.44
N ALA A 18 2.25 -8.53 0.84
CA ALA A 18 1.07 -8.36 -0.01
C ALA A 18 0.76 -6.88 -0.33
N ASN A 19 1.13 -6.45 -1.54
CA ASN A 19 0.67 -5.18 -2.11
C ASN A 19 -0.84 -5.19 -2.37
N LEU A 20 -1.43 -4.01 -2.64
CA LEU A 20 -2.85 -3.87 -2.95
C LEU A 20 -3.17 -4.43 -4.34
N SER A 21 -3.31 -5.75 -4.44
CA SER A 21 -3.61 -6.45 -5.68
C SER A 21 -4.46 -7.71 -5.46
N LYS A 22 -5.27 -8.07 -6.46
CA LYS A 22 -6.00 -9.34 -6.48
C LYS A 22 -5.09 -10.57 -6.53
N ALA A 23 -3.90 -10.43 -7.11
CA ALA A 23 -2.95 -11.52 -7.18
C ALA A 23 -2.46 -11.94 -5.78
N ALA A 24 -2.22 -10.94 -4.91
CA ALA A 24 -1.80 -11.13 -3.52
C ALA A 24 -2.97 -11.55 -2.59
N TRP A 25 -4.11 -10.85 -2.68
CA TRP A 25 -5.22 -11.02 -1.73
C TRP A 25 -6.29 -12.04 -2.15
N GLY A 26 -6.27 -12.42 -3.42
CA GLY A 26 -7.25 -13.30 -4.02
C GLY A 26 -8.45 -12.59 -4.65
N ASP A 27 -9.16 -13.31 -5.50
CA ASP A 27 -10.41 -12.87 -6.14
C ASP A 27 -11.45 -13.99 -6.08
N LEU A 28 -12.69 -13.68 -5.68
CA LEU A 28 -13.77 -14.66 -5.60
C LEU A 28 -14.32 -14.98 -7.00
N GLN A 29 -14.33 -16.25 -7.35
CA GLN A 29 -14.73 -16.78 -8.65
C GLN A 29 -15.75 -17.91 -8.52
N LYS A 30 -16.25 -18.41 -9.66
CA LYS A 30 -17.22 -19.52 -9.75
C LYS A 30 -18.40 -19.32 -8.80
N ASN A 31 -19.11 -18.20 -8.96
CA ASN A 31 -20.24 -17.82 -8.09
C ASN A 31 -19.87 -17.77 -6.60
N LYS A 32 -18.69 -17.21 -6.28
CA LYS A 32 -18.16 -17.04 -4.91
C LYS A 32 -17.84 -18.35 -4.18
N THR A 33 -17.66 -19.45 -4.90
CA THR A 33 -17.27 -20.75 -4.30
C THR A 33 -15.77 -21.01 -4.31
N GLN A 34 -14.99 -20.21 -5.06
CA GLN A 34 -13.54 -20.36 -5.16
C GLN A 34 -12.85 -19.01 -4.89
N LEU A 35 -11.88 -18.98 -3.97
CA LEU A 35 -10.97 -17.85 -3.81
C LEU A 35 -9.67 -18.15 -4.58
N MET A 36 -9.37 -17.38 -5.63
CA MET A 36 -8.18 -17.58 -6.47
C MET A 36 -7.05 -16.62 -6.06
N VAL A 37 -5.97 -17.14 -5.50
CA VAL A 37 -4.71 -16.41 -5.19
C VAL A 37 -3.65 -16.77 -6.24
N ARG A 38 -2.85 -15.79 -6.67
CA ARG A 38 -1.87 -15.95 -7.77
C ARG A 38 -0.41 -15.75 -7.36
N SER A 39 -0.16 -15.18 -6.18
CA SER A 39 1.17 -14.91 -5.66
C SER A 39 1.38 -15.59 -4.31
N TYR A 40 2.64 -15.92 -4.00
CA TYR A 40 3.03 -16.33 -2.64
C TYR A 40 3.31 -15.06 -1.84
N GLU A 41 2.57 -14.86 -0.76
CA GLU A 41 2.71 -13.71 0.13
C GLU A 41 2.76 -14.20 1.57
N LEU A 42 3.45 -13.46 2.44
CA LEU A 42 3.51 -13.75 3.87
C LEU A 42 3.48 -12.46 4.68
N GLY A 43 2.98 -12.55 5.91
CA GLY A 43 2.94 -11.42 6.83
C GLY A 43 2.75 -11.86 8.28
N VAL A 44 2.92 -10.91 9.19
CA VAL A 44 2.68 -11.07 10.63
C VAL A 44 1.57 -10.11 11.04
N LEU A 45 0.54 -10.66 11.65
CA LEU A 45 -0.54 -9.91 12.28
C LEU A 45 -0.22 -9.71 13.77
N ILE A 46 -0.12 -8.46 14.21
CA ILE A 46 0.04 -8.09 15.61
C ILE A 46 -1.29 -7.49 16.06
N MET A 47 -1.90 -8.11 17.06
CA MET A 47 -3.23 -7.75 17.57
C MET A 47 -3.19 -7.12 18.97
N ASP A 48 -2.00 -6.88 19.52
CA ASP A 48 -1.81 -6.25 20.82
C ASP A 48 -1.62 -4.73 20.61
N PRO A 49 -2.64 -3.89 20.90
CA PRO A 49 -2.59 -2.45 20.64
C PRO A 49 -1.41 -1.76 21.32
N GLU A 50 -1.00 -2.23 22.51
CA GLU A 50 0.11 -1.63 23.27
C GLU A 50 1.46 -1.84 22.56
N ARG A 51 1.55 -2.87 21.71
CA ARG A 51 2.73 -3.19 20.91
C ARG A 51 2.71 -2.56 19.53
N VAL A 52 1.60 -1.97 19.10
CA VAL A 52 1.50 -1.36 17.78
C VAL A 52 2.00 0.08 17.81
N LYS A 53 3.06 0.34 17.03
CA LYS A 53 3.54 1.69 16.73
C LYS A 53 3.43 1.92 15.22
N LEU A 54 2.77 3.00 14.83
CA LEU A 54 2.62 3.36 13.42
C LEU A 54 3.96 3.90 12.89
N PRO A 55 4.47 3.38 11.75
CA PRO A 55 5.72 3.85 11.16
C PRO A 55 5.54 5.09 10.27
N TYR A 56 4.37 5.72 10.31
CA TYR A 56 3.98 6.88 9.53
C TYR A 56 3.10 7.80 10.37
N ASP A 57 2.95 9.04 9.92
CA ASP A 57 2.12 10.03 10.61
C ASP A 57 0.63 9.68 10.52
N TYR A 58 -0.08 9.93 11.62
CA TYR A 58 -1.53 9.79 11.72
C TYR A 58 -2.13 11.08 12.33
N PRO A 59 -3.25 11.61 11.80
CA PRO A 59 -4.06 11.08 10.70
C PRO A 59 -3.39 11.22 9.34
N ILE A 60 -3.71 10.31 8.41
CA ILE A 60 -3.22 10.38 7.04
C ILE A 60 -3.75 11.64 6.33
N ALA A 61 -2.86 12.37 5.67
CA ALA A 61 -3.23 13.53 4.87
C ALA A 61 -3.85 13.05 3.54
N LYS A 62 -5.03 13.60 3.19
CA LYS A 62 -5.62 13.39 1.86
C LYS A 62 -4.79 14.13 0.81
N TYR A 63 -4.77 13.56 -0.39
CA TYR A 63 -4.17 14.22 -1.55
C TYR A 63 -4.89 15.54 -1.83
N GLY A 64 -4.12 16.56 -2.17
CA GLY A 64 -4.61 17.83 -2.65
C GLY A 64 -5.13 17.76 -4.09
N PRO A 65 -5.75 18.84 -4.60
CA PRO A 65 -6.35 18.85 -5.94
C PRO A 65 -5.36 18.66 -7.10
N THR A 66 -4.08 18.93 -6.86
CA THR A 66 -2.99 18.83 -7.84
C THR A 66 -2.13 17.59 -7.66
N ASP A 67 -2.34 16.84 -6.57
CA ASP A 67 -1.54 15.66 -6.26
C ASP A 67 -1.97 14.50 -7.16
N ASN A 68 -0.99 13.77 -7.66
CA ASN A 68 -1.19 12.59 -8.46
C ASN A 68 -0.42 11.42 -7.84
N PRO A 69 -0.93 10.19 -7.90
CA PRO A 69 -0.14 9.04 -7.50
C PRO A 69 1.11 8.93 -8.38
N TRP A 70 2.19 8.44 -7.78
CA TRP A 70 3.38 8.09 -8.54
C TRP A 70 3.09 6.94 -9.51
N ILE A 71 3.49 7.11 -10.78
CA ILE A 71 3.38 6.10 -11.83
C ILE A 71 4.77 5.93 -12.42
N CYS A 72 5.42 4.78 -12.18
CA CYS A 72 6.82 4.58 -12.56
C CYS A 72 7.07 4.61 -14.08
N ASP A 73 6.04 4.38 -14.88
CA ASP A 73 6.13 4.21 -16.34
C ASP A 73 5.87 5.50 -17.13
N ILE A 74 5.67 6.64 -16.45
CA ILE A 74 5.55 7.96 -17.08
C ILE A 74 6.76 8.84 -16.74
N SER A 75 7.06 9.79 -17.61
CA SER A 75 8.15 10.74 -17.40
C SER A 75 7.71 11.94 -16.57
N TYR A 76 8.50 12.28 -15.56
CA TYR A 76 8.37 13.49 -14.75
C TYR A 76 9.54 14.42 -15.07
N THR A 77 9.23 15.60 -15.61
CA THR A 77 10.24 16.58 -16.06
C THR A 77 10.61 17.59 -14.98
N GLU A 78 9.94 17.58 -13.83
CA GLU A 78 10.34 18.39 -12.69
C GLU A 78 11.60 17.82 -12.05
N ALA A 79 12.44 18.69 -11.50
CA ALA A 79 13.66 18.30 -10.83
C ALA A 79 13.33 17.72 -9.44
N ASP A 80 13.85 16.53 -9.17
CA ASP A 80 13.74 15.87 -7.87
C ASP A 80 14.64 16.53 -6.80
N SER A 81 14.69 15.93 -5.62
CA SER A 81 15.52 16.38 -4.50
C SER A 81 17.03 16.42 -4.78
N HIS A 82 17.49 15.82 -5.89
CA HIS A 82 18.88 15.78 -6.34
C HIS A 82 19.08 16.53 -7.68
N GLY A 83 18.08 17.29 -8.13
CA GLY A 83 18.17 18.04 -9.39
C GLY A 83 18.02 17.18 -10.65
N LYS A 84 17.51 15.95 -10.54
CA LYS A 84 17.35 15.02 -11.68
C LYS A 84 15.88 14.89 -12.09
N GLN A 85 15.66 14.46 -13.33
CA GLN A 85 14.33 14.16 -13.87
C GLN A 85 14.13 12.64 -13.94
N TRP A 86 12.90 12.18 -13.76
CA TRP A 86 12.55 10.78 -14.03
C TRP A 86 12.06 10.65 -15.46
N ILE A 87 12.95 10.25 -16.38
CA ILE A 87 12.61 10.09 -17.79
C ILE A 87 12.57 8.59 -18.13
N VAL A 88 11.38 8.10 -18.49
CA VAL A 88 11.18 6.72 -18.91
C VAL A 88 11.50 6.62 -20.40
N SER A 89 12.55 5.89 -20.75
CA SER A 89 12.83 5.52 -22.13
C SER A 89 12.00 4.30 -22.51
N ARG A 90 11.13 4.44 -23.52
CA ARG A 90 10.47 3.27 -24.11
C ARG A 90 11.55 2.48 -24.86
N ARG A 91 11.74 1.23 -24.46
CA ARG A 91 12.38 0.22 -25.31
C ARG A 91 11.37 -0.31 -26.32
#